data_AF-A0A3C1D270-F1
#
_entry.id   AF-A0A3C1D270-F1
#
_cell.length_a   1.000
_cell.length_b   1.000
_cell.length_c   1.000
_cell.angle_alpha   90.00
_cell.angle_beta   90.00
_cell.angle_gamma   90.00
#
_symmetry.space_group_name_H-M   'P 1'
#
loop_
_entity.id
_entity.type
_entity.pdbx_description
1 polymer ?
#
loop_
_entity_poly.entity_id
_entity_poly.type
_entity_poly.pdbx_seq_one_letter_code
_entity_poly.pdbx_strand_id
1 'polypeptide(L)'
;QLTRLRFPERAIPSGLKSTFQKMGELDVEAARKLTQLLDTEDLALADQIRDIDDQVDDLHVSVFEKVLSDSWSGEPAQTVDATLASRYHERFVDHAVSVAKKVQYLAEGGEFYASDGTATGE
;
A
#
# COMPACT_ATOMS: atom_id res chain seq x y z
N GLN A 1 14.83 -3.90 -6.47
CA GLN A 1 15.99 -3.83 -7.39
C GLN A 1 16.66 -2.46 -7.39
N LEU A 2 15.91 -1.36 -7.29
CA LEU A 2 16.38 0.03 -7.26
C LEU A 2 17.66 0.28 -6.41
N THR A 3 17.68 -0.18 -5.15
CA THR A 3 18.84 -0.04 -4.24
C THR A 3 20.14 -0.64 -4.80
N ARG A 4 20.06 -1.71 -5.59
CA ARG A 4 21.23 -2.33 -6.23
C ARG A 4 21.65 -1.61 -7.51
N LEU A 5 20.71 -0.97 -8.21
CA LEU A 5 20.98 -0.17 -9.41
C LEU A 5 21.73 1.12 -9.06
N ARG A 6 21.43 1.73 -7.90
CA ARG A 6 22.03 3.00 -7.47
C ARG A 6 23.28 2.87 -6.61
N PHE A 7 23.62 1.68 -6.10
CA PHE A 7 24.81 1.51 -5.26
C PHE A 7 26.10 2.00 -5.98
N PRO A 8 26.97 2.81 -5.35
CA PRO A 8 27.00 3.18 -3.92
C PRO A 8 26.17 4.42 -3.54
N GLU A 9 25.49 5.04 -4.48
CA GLU A 9 24.62 6.20 -4.27
C GLU A 9 23.31 5.81 -3.56
N ARG A 10 22.55 6.81 -3.09
CA ARG A 10 21.26 6.57 -2.44
C ARG A 10 20.16 6.38 -3.49
N ALA A 11 19.38 5.32 -3.35
CA ALA A 11 18.19 5.07 -4.17
C ALA A 11 17.03 6.05 -3.90
N ILE A 12 16.98 6.65 -2.71
CA ILE A 12 16.00 7.69 -2.36
C ILE A 12 16.71 9.06 -2.38
N PRO A 13 16.24 10.03 -3.19
CA PRO A 13 16.83 11.37 -3.24
C PRO A 13 16.72 12.15 -1.93
N SER A 14 17.55 13.19 -1.80
CA SER A 14 17.46 14.17 -0.71
C SER A 14 16.09 14.85 -0.69
N GLY A 15 15.54 15.05 0.52
CA GLY A 15 14.22 15.68 0.72
C GLY A 15 13.03 14.72 0.74
N LEU A 16 13.18 13.47 0.26
CA LEU A 16 12.11 12.45 0.29
C LEU A 16 12.33 11.36 1.36
N LYS A 17 13.49 11.35 2.04
CA LYS A 17 13.88 10.30 3.00
C LYS A 17 12.84 10.04 4.09
N SER A 18 12.26 11.09 4.68
CA SER A 18 11.26 10.96 5.75
C SER A 18 9.97 10.32 5.27
N THR A 19 9.48 10.72 4.09
CA THR A 19 8.30 10.15 3.44
C THR A 19 8.49 8.66 3.20
N PHE A 20 9.59 8.27 2.54
CA PHE A 20 9.90 6.86 2.28
C PHE A 20 10.15 6.04 3.54
N GLN A 21 10.74 6.63 4.58
CA GLN A 21 10.87 5.96 5.86
C GLN A 21 9.49 5.66 6.47
N LYS A 22 8.57 6.63 6.46
CA LYS A 22 7.21 6.44 6.98
C LYS A 22 6.39 5.44 6.15
N MET A 23 6.51 5.45 4.82
CA MET A 23 5.89 4.42 3.96
C MET A 23 6.40 3.02 4.34
N GLY A 24 7.72 2.83 4.48
CA GLY A 24 8.28 1.54 4.90
C GLY A 24 7.92 1.12 6.33
N GLU A 25 7.70 2.07 7.24
CA GLU A 25 7.18 1.79 8.59
C GLU A 25 5.71 1.30 8.53
N LEU A 26 4.89 1.92 7.67
CA LEU A 26 3.50 1.53 7.43
C LEU A 26 3.37 0.17 6.74
N ASP A 27 4.19 -0.14 5.73
CA ASP A 27 4.25 -1.49 5.11
C ASP A 27 4.48 -2.58 6.17
N VAL A 28 5.45 -2.36 7.07
CA VAL A 28 5.79 -3.31 8.13
C VAL A 28 4.64 -3.43 9.15
N GLU A 29 3.89 -2.37 9.39
CA GLU A 29 2.68 -2.44 10.23
C GLU A 29 1.55 -3.22 9.54
N ALA A 30 1.25 -2.92 8.27
CA ALA A 30 0.25 -3.65 7.49
C ALA A 30 0.57 -5.15 7.41
N ALA A 31 1.83 -5.51 7.16
CA ALA A 31 2.27 -6.90 7.14
C ALA A 31 2.05 -7.63 8.49
N ARG A 32 2.27 -6.94 9.61
CA ARG A 32 2.03 -7.49 10.96
C ARG A 32 0.55 -7.66 11.24
N LYS A 33 -0.28 -6.65 10.95
CA LYS A 33 -1.74 -6.74 11.12
C LYS A 33 -2.34 -7.82 10.21
N LEU A 34 -1.87 -7.95 8.98
CA LEU A 34 -2.30 -9.00 8.06
C LEU A 34 -1.93 -10.40 8.58
N THR A 35 -0.74 -10.55 9.15
CA THR A 35 -0.34 -11.81 9.80
C THR A 35 -1.23 -12.15 10.99
N GLN A 36 -1.60 -11.15 11.81
CA GLN A 36 -2.54 -11.33 12.92
C GLN A 36 -3.95 -11.68 12.43
N LEU A 37 -4.47 -11.00 11.40
CA LEU A 37 -5.77 -11.28 10.80
C LEU A 37 -5.87 -12.72 10.28
N LEU A 38 -4.78 -13.25 9.69
CA LEU A 38 -4.71 -14.63 9.21
C LEU A 38 -4.59 -15.68 10.33
N ASP A 39 -4.15 -15.29 11.53
CA ASP A 39 -3.97 -16.19 12.69
C ASP A 39 -5.19 -16.18 13.63
N THR A 40 -5.88 -15.03 13.74
CA THR A 40 -6.98 -14.82 14.69
C THR A 40 -8.37 -14.69 14.07
N GLU A 41 -8.45 -14.47 12.75
CA GLU A 41 -9.69 -14.12 12.03
C GLU A 41 -10.41 -12.86 12.58
N ASP A 42 -9.71 -12.02 13.36
CA ASP A 42 -10.27 -10.76 13.89
C ASP A 42 -10.44 -9.72 12.77
N LEU A 43 -11.67 -9.60 12.26
CA LEU A 43 -12.00 -8.73 11.15
C LEU A 43 -11.77 -7.24 11.44
N ALA A 44 -11.65 -6.81 12.71
CA ALA A 44 -11.29 -5.44 13.05
C ALA A 44 -9.85 -5.08 12.62
N LEU A 45 -9.00 -6.08 12.36
CA LEU A 45 -7.67 -5.87 11.77
C LEU A 45 -7.74 -5.54 10.27
N ALA A 46 -8.78 -5.98 9.56
CA ALA A 46 -8.93 -5.69 8.13
C ALA A 46 -9.24 -4.20 7.87
N ASP A 47 -10.03 -3.57 8.75
CA ASP A 47 -10.26 -2.13 8.69
C ASP A 47 -9.00 -1.34 9.04
N GLN A 48 -8.24 -1.76 10.05
CA GLN A 48 -6.93 -1.13 10.37
C GLN A 48 -5.88 -1.29 9.26
N ILE A 49 -5.97 -2.31 8.42
CA ILE A 49 -5.11 -2.45 7.23
C ILE A 49 -5.54 -1.45 6.15
N ARG A 50 -6.84 -1.16 6.02
CA ARG A 50 -7.36 -0.11 5.13
C ARG A 50 -6.94 1.28 5.60
N ASP A 51 -7.00 1.56 6.91
CA ASP A 51 -6.53 2.83 7.48
C ASP A 51 -5.02 3.06 7.24
N ILE A 52 -4.23 1.99 7.03
CA ILE A 52 -2.80 2.07 6.66
C ILE A 52 -2.64 2.31 5.14
N ASP A 53 -3.48 1.68 4.33
CA ASP A 53 -3.55 1.89 2.86
C ASP A 53 -3.76 3.38 2.56
N ASP A 54 -4.80 3.98 3.15
CA ASP A 54 -5.11 5.42 3.03
C ASP A 54 -3.91 6.31 3.42
N GLN A 55 -3.18 5.98 4.50
CA GLN A 55 -1.99 6.71 4.93
C GLN A 55 -0.80 6.56 3.96
N VAL A 56 -0.66 5.42 3.29
CA VAL A 56 0.39 5.21 2.28
C VAL A 56 0.03 5.91 0.98
N ASP A 57 -1.25 5.96 0.62
CA ASP A 57 -1.74 6.72 -0.54
C ASP A 57 -1.53 8.23 -0.37
N ASP A 58 -1.84 8.80 0.79
CA ASP A 58 -1.52 10.20 1.12
C ASP A 58 -0.01 10.49 0.95
N LEU A 59 0.85 9.58 1.44
CA LEU A 59 2.29 9.70 1.28
C LEU A 59 2.72 9.53 -0.18
N HIS A 60 2.08 8.63 -0.93
CA HIS A 60 2.32 8.42 -2.36
C HIS A 60 2.02 9.68 -3.17
N VAL A 61 0.87 10.33 -2.92
CA VAL A 61 0.51 11.64 -3.49
C VAL A 61 1.56 12.69 -3.12
N SER A 62 1.99 12.77 -1.85
CA SER A 62 3.00 13.74 -1.43
C SER A 62 4.36 13.57 -2.13
N VAL A 63 4.73 12.35 -2.55
CA VAL A 63 5.93 12.13 -3.38
C VAL A 63 5.75 12.77 -4.76
N PHE A 64 4.60 12.60 -5.40
CA PHE A 64 4.29 13.22 -6.69
C PHE A 64 4.26 14.75 -6.60
N GLU A 65 3.57 15.31 -5.61
CA GLU A 65 3.57 16.76 -5.36
C GLU A 65 4.99 17.29 -5.20
N LYS A 66 5.86 16.57 -4.45
CA LYS A 66 7.23 17.02 -4.23
C LYS A 66 8.06 17.00 -5.51
N VAL A 67 8.04 15.91 -6.30
CA VAL A 67 8.88 15.79 -7.51
C VAL A 67 8.36 16.56 -8.73
N LEU A 68 7.09 17.00 -8.70
CA LEU A 68 6.49 17.87 -9.71
C LEU A 68 6.52 19.37 -9.33
N SER A 69 6.90 19.71 -8.09
CA SER A 69 6.99 21.11 -7.65
C SER A 69 8.17 21.86 -8.26
N ASP A 70 8.04 23.18 -8.43
CA ASP A 70 9.14 24.09 -8.82
C ASP A 70 10.34 24.06 -7.84
N SER A 71 10.14 23.50 -6.64
CA SER A 71 11.19 23.31 -5.63
C SER A 71 12.03 22.05 -5.83
N TRP A 72 11.70 21.22 -6.82
CA TRP A 72 12.44 20.00 -7.14
C TRP A 72 13.67 20.30 -8.00
N SER A 73 14.84 20.01 -7.45
CA SER A 73 16.14 20.16 -8.13
C SER A 73 16.83 18.81 -8.39
N GLY A 74 16.05 17.73 -8.48
CA GLY A 74 16.57 16.38 -8.72
C GLY A 74 16.62 16.05 -10.21
N GLU A 75 17.60 15.24 -10.59
CA GLU A 75 17.76 14.77 -11.97
C GLU A 75 16.54 13.95 -12.44
N PRO A 76 16.24 13.88 -13.75
CA PRO A 76 15.11 13.09 -14.26
C PRO A 76 15.13 11.61 -13.81
N ALA A 77 16.32 11.03 -13.66
CA ALA A 77 16.49 9.69 -13.11
C ALA A 77 16.04 9.58 -11.65
N GLN A 78 16.30 10.60 -10.82
CA GLN A 78 15.90 10.65 -9.42
C GLN A 78 14.38 10.83 -9.26
N THR A 79 13.74 11.59 -10.16
CA THR A 79 12.27 11.67 -10.26
C THR A 79 11.68 10.30 -10.55
N VAL A 80 12.18 9.59 -11.57
CA VAL A 80 11.73 8.23 -11.94
C VAL A 80 11.95 7.24 -10.80
N ASP A 81 13.09 7.29 -10.12
CA ASP A 81 13.38 6.43 -8.97
C ASP A 81 12.39 6.63 -7.83
N ALA A 82 12.09 7.89 -7.49
CA ALA A 82 11.12 8.24 -6.45
C ALA A 82 9.71 7.76 -6.80
N THR A 83 9.24 8.04 -8.03
CA THR A 83 7.93 7.58 -8.51
C THR A 83 7.81 6.05 -8.54
N LEU A 84 8.86 5.34 -8.95
CA LEU A 84 8.86 3.87 -8.92
C LEU A 84 8.88 3.34 -7.49
N ALA A 85 9.66 3.95 -6.59
CA ALA A 85 9.72 3.55 -5.19
C ALA A 85 8.38 3.75 -4.49
N SER A 86 7.72 4.91 -4.62
CA SER A 86 6.44 5.18 -3.94
C SER A 86 5.34 4.23 -4.39
N ARG A 87 5.39 3.82 -5.66
CA ARG A 87 4.48 2.84 -6.27
C ARG A 87 4.75 1.39 -5.84
N TYR A 88 5.95 1.07 -5.35
CA TYR A 88 6.21 -0.25 -4.76
C TYR A 88 5.70 -0.35 -3.31
N HIS A 89 5.60 0.77 -2.60
CA HIS A 89 4.96 0.85 -1.28
C HIS A 89 3.42 0.77 -1.40
N GLU A 90 2.80 1.59 -2.27
CA GLU A 90 1.35 1.52 -2.54
C GLU A 90 0.92 0.11 -2.96
N ARG A 91 1.54 -0.49 -4.01
CA ARG A 91 1.38 -1.94 -4.30
C ARG A 91 2.29 -2.87 -3.48
N PHE A 92 2.34 -2.58 -2.19
CA PHE A 92 2.50 -3.55 -1.11
C PHE A 92 1.26 -3.54 -0.20
N VAL A 93 0.80 -2.37 0.26
CA VAL A 93 -0.38 -2.25 1.14
C VAL A 93 -1.70 -2.59 0.44
N ASP A 94 -1.85 -2.22 -0.83
CA ASP A 94 -3.04 -2.55 -1.63
C ASP A 94 -3.17 -4.08 -1.85
N HIS A 95 -2.04 -4.79 -1.88
CA HIS A 95 -2.01 -6.25 -1.82
C HIS A 95 -2.40 -6.79 -0.44
N ALA A 96 -1.99 -6.14 0.67
CA ALA A 96 -2.42 -6.52 2.01
C ALA A 96 -3.94 -6.33 2.19
N VAL A 97 -4.51 -5.22 1.71
CA VAL A 97 -5.97 -4.99 1.66
C VAL A 97 -6.67 -6.04 0.80
N SER A 98 -6.11 -6.43 -0.35
CA SER A 98 -6.67 -7.49 -1.20
C SER A 98 -6.72 -8.86 -0.52
N VAL A 99 -5.76 -9.17 0.37
CA VAL A 99 -5.80 -10.41 1.17
C VAL A 99 -6.79 -10.25 2.33
N ALA A 100 -6.79 -9.13 3.05
CA ALA A 100 -7.71 -8.87 4.15
C ALA A 100 -9.20 -8.98 3.73
N LYS A 101 -9.56 -8.41 2.58
CA LYS A 101 -10.90 -8.54 1.97
C LYS A 101 -11.31 -10.00 1.71
N LYS A 102 -10.36 -10.88 1.37
CA LYS A 102 -10.63 -12.32 1.17
C LYS A 102 -10.85 -13.05 2.50
N VAL A 103 -10.15 -12.65 3.56
CA VAL A 103 -10.38 -13.20 4.91
C VAL A 103 -11.78 -12.81 5.40
N GLN A 104 -12.17 -11.53 5.28
CA GLN A 104 -13.53 -11.06 5.60
C GLN A 104 -14.60 -11.88 4.86
N TYR A 105 -14.48 -12.01 3.53
CA TYR A 105 -15.42 -12.79 2.72
C TYR A 105 -15.54 -14.27 3.14
N LEU A 106 -14.43 -14.90 3.52
CA LEU A 106 -14.44 -16.30 3.98
C LEU A 106 -15.05 -16.44 5.39
N ALA A 107 -14.76 -15.51 6.30
CA ALA A 107 -15.31 -15.49 7.66
C ALA A 107 -16.83 -15.22 7.69
N GLU A 108 -17.32 -14.41 6.75
CA GLU A 108 -18.76 -14.15 6.54
C GLU A 108 -19.49 -15.32 5.83
N GLY A 109 -18.79 -16.43 5.56
CA GLY A 109 -19.36 -17.65 4.98
C GLY A 109 -19.49 -17.62 3.44
N GLY A 110 -18.98 -16.60 2.76
CA GLY A 110 -18.96 -16.48 1.29
C GLY A 110 -20.31 -16.32 0.58
N GLU A 111 -21.44 -16.60 1.26
CA GLU A 111 -22.76 -16.71 0.63
C GLU A 111 -23.50 -15.37 0.44
N PHE A 112 -23.08 -14.28 1.10
CA PHE A 112 -23.91 -13.07 1.27
C PHE A 112 -24.16 -12.24 -0.02
N TYR A 113 -23.56 -12.59 -1.15
CA TYR A 113 -23.87 -12.02 -2.47
C TYR A 113 -24.49 -13.02 -3.46
N ALA A 114 -24.75 -14.27 -3.05
CA ALA A 114 -25.37 -15.29 -3.91
C ALA A 114 -26.92 -15.20 -3.95
N SER A 115 -27.54 -14.45 -3.02
CA SER A 115 -29.01 -14.44 -2.84
C SER A 115 -29.79 -13.37 -3.62
N ASP A 116 -29.14 -12.35 -4.18
CA ASP A 116 -29.83 -11.27 -4.93
C ASP A 116 -30.12 -11.65 -6.40
N GLY A 117 -29.67 -12.83 -6.84
CA GLY A 117 -30.11 -13.47 -8.08
C GLY A 117 -31.48 -14.14 -7.94
N THR A 118 -32.53 -13.36 -7.66
CA THR A 118 -33.90 -13.91 -7.52
C THR A 118 -34.34 -14.65 -8.77
N ALA A 119 -34.48 -15.98 -8.64
CA ALA A 119 -35.09 -16.83 -9.64
C ALA A 119 -36.60 -16.55 -9.72
N THR A 120 -37.02 -15.64 -10.59
CA THR A 120 -38.39 -15.65 -11.10
C THR A 120 -38.49 -16.72 -12.18
N GLY A 121 -38.89 -17.92 -11.78
CA GLY A 121 -39.33 -18.94 -12.72
C GLY A 121 -40.77 -18.70 -13.14
N GLU A 122 -40.98 -18.46 -14.44
CA GLU A 122 -42.12 -18.90 -15.26
C GLU A 122 -41.66 -18.94 -16.73
#